data_AF-A0A257PM02-F1
#
_entry.id   AF-A0A257PM02-F1
#
_cell.length_a   1.000
_cell.length_b   1.000
_cell.length_c   1.000
_cell.angle_alpha   90.00
_cell.angle_beta   90.00
_cell.angle_gamma   90.00
#
_symmetry.space_group_name_H-M   'P 1'
#
loop_
_entity.id
_entity.type
_entity.pdbx_description
1 polymer ?
#
loop_
_entity_poly.entity_id
_entity_poly.type
_entity_poly.pdbx_seq_one_letter_code
_entity_poly.pdbx_strand_id
1 'polypeptide(L)'
;MAEKFGAETVAFTGVAEALTALRQGRCNAFVYDDTAIEGKLQDPSWKDYDMPLESQDAQPWGIAVKLGDTDLAAYISKSIIDWDKTGLILSLETKYGIKHAAFAVQMHNKYK
;
A
#
# COMPACT_ATOMS: atom_id res chain seq x y z
N MET A 1 3.28 14.62 -8.48
CA MET A 1 3.98 15.17 -7.28
C MET A 1 4.64 16.52 -7.56
N ALA A 2 5.62 16.60 -8.47
CA ALA A 2 6.33 17.86 -8.76
C ALA A 2 5.40 19.01 -9.22
N GLU A 3 4.49 18.76 -10.16
CA GLU A 3 3.57 19.80 -10.67
C GLU A 3 2.50 20.21 -9.65
N LYS A 4 2.01 19.26 -8.82
CA LYS A 4 0.92 19.50 -7.87
C LYS A 4 1.39 20.10 -6.54
N PHE A 5 2.59 19.74 -6.08
CA PHE A 5 3.11 20.11 -4.77
C PHE A 5 4.43 20.89 -4.83
N GLY A 6 5.00 21.13 -6.00
CA GLY A 6 6.31 21.78 -6.15
C GLY A 6 7.46 20.95 -5.60
N ALA A 7 7.27 19.65 -5.41
CA ALA A 7 8.23 18.77 -4.76
C ALA A 7 9.36 18.34 -5.72
N GLU A 8 10.60 18.47 -5.28
CA GLU A 8 11.75 17.84 -5.93
C GLU A 8 11.85 16.38 -5.50
N THR A 9 11.86 15.46 -6.46
CA THR A 9 11.89 14.02 -6.20
C THR A 9 13.31 13.47 -6.22
N VAL A 10 13.70 12.76 -5.17
CA VAL A 10 14.95 11.98 -5.13
C VAL A 10 14.59 10.50 -5.06
N ALA A 11 15.09 9.71 -6.00
CA ALA A 11 14.90 8.26 -6.00
C ALA A 11 16.02 7.57 -5.20
N PHE A 12 15.64 6.54 -4.45
CA PHE A 12 16.56 5.66 -3.73
C PHE A 12 16.43 4.23 -4.25
N THR A 13 17.46 3.42 -4.08
CA THR A 13 17.45 2.03 -4.56
C THR A 13 16.47 1.18 -3.76
N GLY A 14 16.32 1.48 -2.46
CA GLY A 14 15.40 0.74 -1.59
C GLY A 14 14.75 1.59 -0.51
N VAL A 15 13.65 1.06 0.02
CA VAL A 15 12.84 1.68 1.08
C VAL A 15 13.69 2.02 2.32
N ALA A 16 14.62 1.14 2.71
CA ALA A 16 15.48 1.38 3.88
C ALA A 16 16.39 2.61 3.73
N GLU A 17 16.89 2.86 2.52
CA GLU A 17 17.72 4.02 2.22
C GLU A 17 16.88 5.31 2.24
N ALA A 18 15.68 5.26 1.63
CA ALA A 18 14.75 6.38 1.63
C ALA A 18 14.29 6.77 3.04
N LEU A 19 13.94 5.79 3.88
CA LEU A 19 13.57 6.02 5.28
C LEU A 19 14.73 6.58 6.10
N THR A 20 15.96 6.12 5.85
CA THR A 20 17.17 6.69 6.46
C THR A 20 17.36 8.15 6.06
N ALA A 21 17.20 8.48 4.77
CA ALA A 21 17.32 9.85 4.27
C ALA A 21 16.26 10.78 4.88
N LEU A 22 15.02 10.32 5.01
CA LEU A 22 13.95 11.04 5.72
C LEU A 22 14.36 11.33 7.18
N ARG A 23 14.81 10.32 7.92
CA ARG A 23 15.25 10.47 9.32
C ARG A 23 16.44 11.40 9.51
N GLN A 24 17.34 11.43 8.53
CA GLN A 24 18.51 12.32 8.53
C GLN A 24 18.16 13.76 8.11
N GLY A 25 16.89 14.06 7.81
CA GLY A 25 16.47 15.38 7.33
C GLY A 25 16.95 15.72 5.93
N ARG A 26 17.41 14.72 5.15
CA ARG A 26 17.80 14.91 3.75
C ARG A 26 16.60 15.05 2.82
N CYS A 27 15.44 14.56 3.25
CA CYS A 27 14.17 14.67 2.55
C CYS A 27 13.09 15.18 3.51
N ASN A 28 12.21 16.07 3.04
CA ASN A 28 11.10 16.59 3.86
C ASN A 28 9.93 15.59 3.97
N ALA A 29 9.80 14.68 3.02
CA ALA A 29 8.72 13.71 2.95
C ALA A 29 9.19 12.42 2.27
N PHE A 30 8.43 11.35 2.45
CA PHE A 30 8.59 10.06 1.79
C PHE A 30 7.29 9.70 1.09
N VAL A 31 7.37 9.33 -0.18
CA VAL A 31 6.22 8.92 -0.99
C VAL A 31 6.38 7.45 -1.31
N TYR A 32 5.41 6.64 -0.91
CA TYR A 32 5.42 5.20 -1.08
C TYR A 32 4.01 4.62 -0.85
N ASP A 33 3.85 3.30 -0.95
CA ASP A 33 2.59 2.60 -0.74
C ASP A 33 1.98 2.88 0.64
N ASP A 34 0.69 3.25 0.68
CA ASP A 34 -0.05 3.56 1.91
C ASP A 34 0.07 2.46 2.97
N THR A 35 -0.18 1.20 2.59
CA THR A 35 -0.15 0.07 3.53
C THR A 35 1.24 -0.15 4.14
N ALA A 36 2.31 0.15 3.41
CA ALA A 36 3.67 0.08 3.90
C ALA A 36 3.99 1.23 4.87
N ILE A 37 3.50 2.43 4.59
CA ILE A 37 3.65 3.59 5.49
C ILE A 37 2.83 3.38 6.77
N GLU A 38 1.56 3.00 6.67
CA GLU A 38 0.69 2.72 7.82
C GLU A 38 1.27 1.62 8.71
N GLY A 39 1.77 0.54 8.10
CA GLY A 39 2.50 -0.51 8.83
C GLY A 39 3.77 0.00 9.49
N LYS A 40 4.49 0.95 8.86
CA LYS A 40 5.69 1.55 9.43
C LYS A 40 5.40 2.50 10.59
N LEU A 41 4.29 3.22 10.55
CA LEU A 41 3.83 4.10 11.63
C LEU A 41 3.42 3.34 12.90
N GLN A 42 3.21 2.02 12.82
CA GLN A 42 3.03 1.18 14.02
C GLN A 42 4.33 0.99 14.82
N ASP A 43 5.50 1.25 14.23
CA ASP A 43 6.78 1.19 14.92
C ASP A 43 6.97 2.44 15.80
N PRO A 44 7.15 2.31 17.13
CA PRO A 44 7.29 3.46 18.03
C PRO A 44 8.43 4.41 17.68
N SER A 45 9.44 3.95 16.93
CA SER A 45 10.54 4.78 16.44
C SER A 45 10.13 5.77 15.34
N TRP A 46 8.86 5.74 14.92
CA TRP A 46 8.26 6.65 13.93
C TRP A 46 7.11 7.48 14.50
N LYS A 47 6.95 7.53 15.83
CA LYS A 47 5.86 8.27 16.50
C LYS A 47 5.76 9.76 16.17
N ASP A 48 6.86 10.37 15.72
CA ASP A 48 6.95 11.80 15.39
C ASP A 48 6.68 12.07 13.89
N TYR A 49 6.23 11.05 13.15
CA TYR A 49 5.89 11.10 11.74
C TYR A 49 4.41 10.75 11.55
N ASP A 50 3.83 11.24 10.46
CA ASP A 50 2.46 10.95 10.06
C ASP A 50 2.34 10.73 8.54
N MET A 51 1.17 10.28 8.10
CA MET A 51 0.77 10.20 6.69
C MET A 51 -0.51 11.03 6.50
N PRO A 52 -0.40 12.36 6.45
CA PRO A 52 -1.57 13.25 6.51
C PRO A 52 -2.25 13.42 5.15
N LEU A 53 -1.55 13.11 4.07
CA LEU A 53 -2.09 13.21 2.72
C LEU A 53 -2.95 11.98 2.43
N GLU A 54 -4.08 12.21 1.75
CA GLU A 54 -4.83 11.10 1.16
C GLU A 54 -3.99 10.37 0.12
N SER A 55 -4.34 9.11 -0.14
CA SER A 55 -3.74 8.28 -1.19
C SER A 55 -3.67 9.05 -2.51
N GLN A 56 -2.46 9.21 -3.05
CA GLN A 56 -2.24 9.83 -4.35
C GLN A 56 -2.07 8.73 -5.40
N ASP A 57 -2.66 8.91 -6.57
CA ASP A 57 -2.57 7.95 -7.68
C ASP A 57 -2.94 6.51 -7.26
N ALA A 58 -4.02 6.37 -6.47
CA ALA A 58 -4.42 5.09 -5.90
C ALA A 58 -4.54 3.99 -6.96
N GLN A 59 -3.73 2.94 -6.82
CA GLN A 59 -3.77 1.74 -7.64
C GLN A 59 -4.00 0.51 -6.76
N PRO A 60 -4.90 -0.40 -7.13
CA PRO A 60 -5.09 -1.65 -6.41
C PRO A 60 -3.83 -2.52 -6.42
N TRP A 61 -3.58 -3.21 -5.30
CA TRP A 61 -2.58 -4.28 -5.25
C TRP A 61 -3.02 -5.48 -6.08
N GLY A 62 -2.09 -6.03 -6.86
CA GLY A 62 -2.31 -7.21 -7.68
C GLY A 62 -1.22 -8.26 -7.45
N ILE A 63 -1.56 -9.51 -7.72
CA ILE A 63 -0.59 -10.61 -7.73
C ILE A 63 -0.19 -10.85 -9.18
N ALA A 64 1.07 -10.57 -9.51
CA ALA A 64 1.61 -10.83 -10.84
C ALA A 64 1.91 -12.33 -11.01
N VAL A 65 1.53 -12.87 -12.16
CA VAL A 65 1.83 -14.25 -12.58
C VAL A 65 2.59 -14.23 -13.90
N LYS A 66 3.32 -15.31 -14.20
CA LYS A 66 4.07 -15.42 -15.45
C LYS A 66 3.12 -15.34 -16.65
N LEU A 67 3.49 -14.56 -17.66
CA LEU A 67 2.72 -14.46 -18.90
C LEU A 67 2.61 -15.85 -19.56
N GLY A 68 1.38 -16.24 -19.92
CA GLY A 68 1.06 -17.53 -20.52
C GLY A 68 0.72 -18.64 -19.51
N ASP A 69 0.91 -18.42 -18.20
CA ASP A 69 0.50 -19.37 -17.16
C ASP A 69 -0.98 -19.14 -16.78
N THR A 70 -1.88 -19.60 -17.64
CA THR A 70 -3.32 -19.36 -17.50
C THR A 70 -3.94 -20.10 -16.32
N ASP A 71 -3.39 -21.26 -15.96
CA ASP A 71 -3.93 -22.08 -14.88
C ASP A 71 -3.63 -21.45 -13.52
N LEU A 72 -2.39 -20.98 -13.32
CA LEU A 72 -2.04 -20.24 -12.11
C LEU A 72 -2.79 -18.91 -12.03
N ALA A 73 -2.94 -18.19 -13.15
CA ALA A 73 -3.72 -16.95 -13.21
C ALA A 73 -5.17 -17.18 -12.77
N ALA A 74 -5.81 -18.23 -13.29
CA ALA A 74 -7.19 -18.57 -12.95
C ALA A 74 -7.34 -19.00 -11.48
N TYR A 75 -6.39 -19.80 -10.98
CA TYR A 75 -6.37 -20.21 -9.57
C TYR A 75 -6.26 -19.01 -8.63
N ILE A 76 -5.26 -18.13 -8.84
CA ILE A 76 -5.05 -16.94 -8.02
C ILE A 76 -6.26 -16.01 -8.09
N SER A 77 -6.83 -15.80 -9.28
CA SER A 77 -8.02 -14.96 -9.44
C SER A 77 -9.20 -15.50 -8.63
N LYS A 78 -9.43 -16.81 -8.65
CA LYS A 78 -10.48 -17.46 -7.85
C LYS A 78 -10.23 -17.31 -6.35
N SER A 79 -8.99 -17.44 -5.90
CA SER A 79 -8.61 -17.24 -4.49
C SER A 79 -8.84 -15.81 -4.03
N ILE A 80 -8.45 -14.80 -4.83
CA ILE A 80 -8.68 -13.39 -4.50
C ILE A 80 -10.17 -13.11 -4.36
N ILE A 81 -10.99 -13.59 -5.31
CA ILE A 81 -12.45 -13.43 -5.23
C ILE A 81 -13.01 -14.09 -3.96
N ASP A 82 -12.49 -15.23 -3.54
CA ASP A 82 -12.91 -15.88 -2.29
C ASP A 82 -12.54 -15.06 -1.05
N TRP A 83 -11.35 -14.45 -1.03
CA TRP A 83 -10.94 -13.53 0.03
C TRP A 83 -11.82 -12.28 0.09
N ASP A 84 -12.19 -11.73 -1.08
CA ASP A 84 -13.12 -10.62 -1.17
C ASP A 84 -14.50 -11.03 -0.63
N LYS A 85 -15.03 -12.19 -1.03
CA LYS A 85 -16.31 -12.72 -0.55
C LYS A 85 -16.37 -12.87 0.96
N THR A 86 -15.35 -13.51 1.52
CA THR A 86 -15.27 -13.82 2.95
C THR A 86 -14.94 -12.60 3.81
N GLY A 87 -14.50 -11.50 3.21
CA GLY A 87 -14.03 -10.31 3.93
C GLY A 87 -12.65 -10.51 4.56
N LEU A 88 -11.88 -11.50 4.12
CA LEU A 88 -10.56 -11.81 4.67
C LEU A 88 -9.61 -10.60 4.57
N ILE A 89 -9.59 -9.90 3.43
CA ILE A 89 -8.71 -8.74 3.23
C ILE A 89 -9.02 -7.64 4.24
N LEU A 90 -10.29 -7.29 4.40
CA LEU A 90 -10.73 -6.31 5.39
C LEU A 90 -10.35 -6.76 6.81
N SER A 91 -10.57 -8.04 7.15
CA SER A 91 -10.18 -8.57 8.46
C SER A 91 -8.69 -8.42 8.75
N LEU A 92 -7.84 -8.63 7.74
CA LEU A 92 -6.39 -8.45 7.85
C LEU A 92 -6.02 -6.98 8.01
N GLU A 93 -6.63 -6.07 7.24
CA GLU A 93 -6.39 -4.63 7.38
C GLU A 93 -6.66 -4.18 8.82
N THR A 94 -7.83 -4.53 9.39
CA THR A 94 -8.16 -4.23 10.80
C THR A 94 -7.14 -4.83 11.77
N LYS A 95 -6.77 -6.09 11.56
CA LYS A 95 -5.81 -6.80 12.44
C LYS A 95 -4.45 -6.12 12.48
N TYR A 96 -3.99 -5.56 11.36
CA TYR A 96 -2.68 -4.94 11.24
C TYR A 96 -2.71 -3.41 11.40
N GLY A 97 -3.85 -2.82 11.79
CA GLY A 97 -3.97 -1.37 11.98
C GLY A 97 -3.87 -0.57 10.68
N ILE A 98 -4.19 -1.20 9.56
CA ILE A 98 -4.22 -0.61 8.22
C ILE A 98 -5.64 -0.10 7.97
N LYS A 99 -5.78 1.10 7.42
CA LYS A 99 -7.09 1.64 7.06
C LYS A 99 -7.65 0.83 5.89
N HIS A 100 -8.95 0.53 5.94
CA HIS A 100 -9.58 -0.20 4.84
C HIS A 100 -9.42 0.52 3.51
N ALA A 101 -8.71 -0.11 2.56
CA ALA A 101 -8.52 0.44 1.24
C ALA A 101 -9.87 0.53 0.52
N ALA A 102 -10.13 1.65 -0.18
CA ALA A 102 -11.38 1.86 -0.90
C ALA A 102 -11.68 0.72 -1.89
N PHE A 103 -10.64 0.21 -2.55
CA PHE A 103 -10.75 -0.94 -3.45
C PHE A 103 -11.16 -2.23 -2.72
N ALA A 104 -10.55 -2.55 -1.58
CA ALA A 104 -10.89 -3.75 -0.81
C ALA A 104 -12.36 -3.71 -0.33
N VAL A 105 -12.82 -2.54 0.12
CA VAL A 105 -14.24 -2.32 0.49
C VAL A 105 -15.16 -2.50 -0.71
N GLN A 106 -14.80 -1.94 -1.86
CA GLN A 106 -15.57 -2.09 -3.10
C GLN A 106 -15.67 -3.56 -3.52
N MET A 107 -14.56 -4.30 -3.49
CA MET A 107 -14.51 -5.70 -3.92
C MET A 107 -15.26 -6.63 -2.98
N HIS A 108 -15.15 -6.44 -1.67
CA HIS A 108 -15.97 -7.14 -0.69
C HIS A 108 -17.46 -6.88 -0.93
N ASN A 109 -17.86 -5.62 -1.13
CA ASN A 109 -19.24 -5.27 -1.41
C ASN A 109 -19.77 -5.84 -2.74
N LYS A 110 -18.90 -5.99 -3.73
CA LYS A 110 -19.26 -6.56 -5.04
C LYS A 110 -19.50 -8.06 -4.99
N TYR A 111 -18.76 -8.79 -4.16
CA TYR A 111 -18.79 -10.25 -4.15
C TYR A 111 -19.51 -10.88 -2.96
N LYS A 112 -19.78 -10.13 -1.88
CA LYS A 112 -20.58 -10.61 -0.74
C LYS A 112 -22.01 -11.03 -1.13
#